data_AF-A0A6J7C7T4-F1
#
_entry.id   AF-A0A6J7C7T4-F1
#
_cell.length_a   1.000
_cell.length_b   1.000
_cell.length_c   1.000
_cell.angle_alpha   90.00
_cell.angle_beta   90.00
_cell.angle_gamma   90.00
#
_symmetry.space_group_name_H-M   'P 1'
#
loop_
_entity.id
_entity.type
_entity.pdbx_description
1 polymer ?
#
loop_
_entity_poly.entity_id
_entity_poly.type
_entity_poly.pdbx_seq_one_letter_code
_entity_poly.pdbx_strand_id
1 'polypeptide(L)'
;MDGVDPYTEAPTVPGGEHIYEWIAKGPAVGIYHSHHNAEQQIPDGMFGAFTIDEIPIPQKLIDKGYTKVDKKVNMVLNDAGVIGLSLNGKSFPATEPYTLRVGEVMQATYMNEGLLGHPMHLHQPMGWIVAKDGIPMDEPTPADTIWVAPGERYTVLYMGMEPGVWAWHCHILTHAETPTGMKYMVTALIVER
;
A
#
# COMPACT_ATOMS: atom_id res chain seq x y z
N MET A 1 -8.38 6.64 -21.97
CA MET A 1 -9.22 7.80 -21.55
C MET A 1 -9.06 7.99 -20.04
N ASP A 2 -9.43 9.15 -19.50
CA ASP A 2 -9.11 9.56 -18.12
C ASP A 2 -10.19 9.18 -17.08
N GLY A 3 -11.46 9.02 -17.47
CA GLY A 3 -12.48 8.44 -16.58
C GLY A 3 -13.22 9.40 -15.66
N VAL A 4 -13.33 10.69 -16.02
CA VAL A 4 -13.72 11.76 -15.10
C VAL A 4 -15.01 12.46 -15.55
N ASP A 5 -16.10 12.29 -14.80
CA ASP A 5 -17.35 13.02 -15.01
C ASP A 5 -17.30 14.43 -14.40
N PRO A 6 -17.81 15.48 -15.08
CA PRO A 6 -18.29 15.54 -16.46
C PRO A 6 -17.20 15.95 -17.47
N TYR A 7 -15.93 15.85 -17.10
CA TYR A 7 -14.83 16.50 -17.81
C TYR A 7 -14.35 15.72 -19.04
N THR A 8 -14.11 14.42 -18.89
CA THR A 8 -13.55 13.59 -19.97
C THR A 8 -14.56 12.60 -20.53
N GLU A 9 -15.60 12.23 -19.77
CA GLU A 9 -16.70 11.39 -20.21
C GLU A 9 -17.92 11.46 -19.28
N ALA A 10 -19.05 10.92 -19.74
CA ALA A 10 -20.25 10.74 -18.92
C ALA A 10 -20.14 9.44 -18.07
N PRO A 11 -20.81 9.35 -16.91
CA PRO A 11 -20.74 8.18 -16.05
C PRO A 11 -21.38 6.95 -16.71
N THR A 12 -20.85 5.77 -16.39
CA THR A 12 -21.47 4.50 -16.81
C THR A 12 -22.78 4.29 -16.03
N VAL A 13 -23.90 4.26 -16.74
CA VAL A 13 -25.23 4.09 -16.14
C VAL A 13 -25.48 2.63 -15.68
N PRO A 14 -26.42 2.38 -14.77
CA PRO A 14 -26.78 1.01 -14.37
C PRO A 14 -27.13 0.12 -15.57
N GLY A 15 -26.46 -1.02 -15.69
CA GLY A 15 -26.59 -1.95 -16.82
C GLY A 15 -25.86 -1.53 -18.10
N GLY A 16 -25.21 -0.36 -18.10
CA GLY A 16 -24.32 0.08 -19.17
C GLY A 16 -22.94 -0.56 -19.10
N GLU A 17 -22.18 -0.40 -20.18
CA GLU A 17 -20.81 -0.87 -20.32
C GLU A 17 -19.93 0.28 -20.82
N HIS A 18 -18.69 0.33 -20.36
CA HIS A 18 -17.69 1.29 -20.82
C HIS A 18 -16.32 0.61 -20.92
N ILE A 19 -15.56 0.92 -21.99
CA ILE A 19 -14.27 0.30 -22.27
C ILE A 19 -13.17 1.36 -22.17
N TYR A 20 -12.22 1.15 -21.27
CA TYR A 20 -11.01 1.96 -21.16
C TYR A 20 -9.87 1.33 -21.98
N GLU A 21 -9.29 2.12 -22.89
CA GLU A 21 -8.08 1.76 -23.63
C GLU A 21 -6.97 2.79 -23.37
N TRP A 22 -5.76 2.30 -23.09
CA TRP A 22 -4.56 3.09 -22.82
C TRP A 22 -3.30 2.22 -22.96
N ILE A 23 -2.14 2.86 -23.11
CA ILE A 23 -0.84 2.18 -23.15
C ILE A 23 -0.23 2.16 -21.74
N ALA A 24 0.02 0.97 -21.21
CA ALA A 24 0.70 0.79 -19.94
C ALA A 24 2.18 1.19 -20.05
N LYS A 25 2.55 2.30 -19.39
CA LYS A 25 3.94 2.77 -19.28
C LYS A 25 4.49 2.40 -17.92
N GLY A 26 5.54 1.59 -17.89
CA GLY A 26 6.21 1.15 -16.67
C GLY A 26 7.68 1.59 -16.58
N PRO A 27 8.35 1.28 -15.46
CA PRO A 27 7.76 0.62 -14.29
C PRO A 27 6.91 1.57 -13.45
N ALA A 28 5.74 1.09 -13.00
CA ALA A 28 4.78 1.90 -12.26
C ALA A 28 3.90 1.06 -11.32
N VAL A 29 3.50 1.65 -10.18
CA VAL A 29 2.39 1.14 -9.36
C VAL A 29 1.30 2.18 -9.31
N GLY A 30 0.13 1.82 -9.87
CA GLY A 30 -1.03 2.68 -9.99
C GLY A 30 -2.19 2.20 -9.13
N ILE A 31 -3.15 3.11 -8.98
CA ILE A 31 -4.47 2.88 -8.40
C ILE A 31 -5.51 3.23 -9.45
N TYR A 32 -6.65 2.57 -9.42
CA TYR A 32 -7.85 2.98 -10.14
C TYR A 32 -9.00 3.10 -9.15
N HIS A 33 -9.86 4.09 -9.35
CA HIS A 33 -11.01 4.30 -8.49
C HIS A 33 -12.11 5.02 -9.27
N SER A 34 -13.34 4.98 -8.74
CA SER A 34 -14.44 5.73 -9.34
C SER A 34 -14.14 7.23 -9.36
N HIS A 35 -14.59 7.93 -10.40
CA HIS A 35 -14.58 9.40 -10.45
C HIS A 35 -15.99 9.98 -10.66
N HIS A 36 -17.03 9.24 -10.27
CA HIS A 36 -18.41 9.70 -10.20
C HIS A 36 -19.00 9.34 -8.83
N ASN A 37 -19.57 10.32 -8.10
CA ASN A 37 -19.93 10.16 -6.67
C ASN A 37 -18.76 9.59 -5.83
N ALA A 38 -17.53 9.98 -6.18
CA ALA A 38 -16.30 9.42 -5.64
C ALA A 38 -16.18 9.61 -4.12
N GLU A 39 -16.76 10.68 -3.58
CA GLU A 39 -16.83 10.97 -2.14
C GLU A 39 -17.47 9.84 -1.31
N GLN A 40 -18.36 9.04 -1.91
CA GLN A 40 -19.01 7.88 -1.28
C GLN A 40 -18.44 6.58 -1.83
N GLN A 41 -18.31 6.49 -3.15
CA GLN A 41 -17.92 5.25 -3.81
C GLN A 41 -16.50 4.80 -3.48
N ILE A 42 -15.54 5.73 -3.41
CA ILE A 42 -14.14 5.37 -3.08
C ILE A 42 -14.06 4.84 -1.64
N PRO A 43 -14.52 5.58 -0.60
CA PRO A 43 -14.48 5.06 0.76
C PRO A 43 -15.26 3.75 0.98
N ASP A 44 -16.27 3.48 0.16
CA ASP A 44 -17.07 2.25 0.20
C ASP A 44 -16.48 1.09 -0.62
N GLY A 45 -15.30 1.28 -1.22
CA GLY A 45 -14.49 0.21 -1.81
C GLY A 45 -14.40 0.19 -3.33
N MET A 46 -14.84 1.24 -4.04
CA MET A 46 -14.67 1.34 -5.49
C MET A 46 -13.28 1.84 -5.87
N PHE A 47 -12.27 1.08 -5.47
CA PHE A 47 -10.88 1.27 -5.84
C PHE A 47 -10.18 -0.07 -6.06
N GLY A 48 -9.00 -0.03 -6.67
CA GLY A 48 -8.10 -1.16 -6.78
C GLY A 48 -6.71 -0.70 -7.18
N ALA A 49 -5.79 -1.65 -7.22
CA ALA A 49 -4.39 -1.39 -7.52
C ALA A 49 -3.92 -2.22 -8.70
N PHE A 50 -2.98 -1.68 -9.46
CA PHE A 50 -2.30 -2.39 -10.53
C PHE A 50 -0.81 -2.07 -10.55
N THR A 51 -0.02 -3.01 -11.08
CA THR A 51 1.42 -2.86 -11.24
C THR A 51 1.77 -3.06 -12.70
N ILE A 52 2.62 -2.19 -13.23
CA ILE A 52 3.18 -2.25 -14.57
C ILE A 52 4.68 -2.47 -14.41
N ASP A 53 5.18 -3.57 -14.94
CA ASP A 53 6.58 -4.00 -14.85
C ASP A 53 7.13 -4.11 -13.41
N GLU A 54 8.44 -4.34 -13.30
CA GLU A 54 9.17 -4.48 -12.04
C GLU A 54 9.75 -3.13 -11.60
N ILE A 55 9.55 -2.76 -10.33
CA ILE A 55 10.30 -1.63 -9.75
C ILE A 55 11.75 -2.09 -9.57
N PRO A 56 12.73 -1.44 -10.22
CA PRO A 56 14.13 -1.83 -10.11
C PRO A 56 14.63 -1.61 -8.68
N ILE A 57 15.47 -2.54 -8.20
CA ILE A 57 16.17 -2.36 -6.92
C ILE A 57 17.35 -1.40 -7.14
N PRO A 58 17.44 -0.26 -6.41
CA PRO A 58 18.57 0.66 -6.56
C PRO A 58 19.91 -0.02 -6.22
N GLN A 59 20.97 0.34 -6.95
CA GLN A 59 22.31 -0.26 -6.78
C GLN A 59 22.80 -0.20 -5.33
N LYS A 60 22.52 0.91 -4.63
CA LYS A 60 22.83 1.11 -3.20
C LYS A 60 22.23 0.04 -2.28
N LEU A 61 21.07 -0.54 -2.64
CA LEU A 61 20.44 -1.62 -1.89
C LEU A 61 20.96 -2.99 -2.33
N ILE A 62 21.28 -3.16 -3.61
CA ILE A 62 21.97 -4.36 -4.11
C ILE A 62 23.29 -4.56 -3.35
N ASP A 63 24.06 -3.49 -3.17
CA ASP A 63 25.32 -3.50 -2.40
C ASP A 63 25.10 -3.85 -0.90
N LYS A 64 23.86 -3.69 -0.40
CA LYS A 64 23.42 -4.07 0.95
C LYS A 64 22.77 -5.46 1.02
N GLY A 65 22.78 -6.21 -0.07
CA GLY A 65 22.24 -7.58 -0.14
C GLY A 65 20.81 -7.70 -0.66
N TYR A 66 20.14 -6.59 -1.00
CA TYR A 66 18.81 -6.62 -1.64
C TYR A 66 18.96 -7.00 -3.10
N THR A 67 19.10 -8.30 -3.37
CA THR A 67 19.47 -8.79 -4.71
C THR A 67 18.28 -9.28 -5.54
N LYS A 68 17.16 -9.59 -4.89
CA LYS A 68 15.90 -10.01 -5.51
C LYS A 68 14.73 -9.66 -4.61
N VAL A 69 13.53 -9.55 -5.18
CA VAL A 69 12.28 -9.47 -4.43
C VAL A 69 11.66 -10.86 -4.37
N ASP A 70 11.46 -11.40 -3.17
CA ASP A 70 10.88 -12.73 -2.94
C ASP A 70 9.35 -12.65 -2.81
N LYS A 71 8.83 -11.55 -2.24
CA LYS A 71 7.40 -11.34 -2.02
C LYS A 71 6.98 -9.93 -2.39
N LYS A 72 5.84 -9.81 -3.08
CA LYS A 72 5.20 -8.53 -3.37
C LYS A 72 3.88 -8.45 -2.63
N VAL A 73 3.66 -7.35 -1.93
CA VAL A 73 2.42 -7.11 -1.20
C VAL A 73 1.92 -5.69 -1.49
N ASN A 74 0.62 -5.58 -1.69
CA ASN A 74 -0.06 -4.29 -1.74
C ASN A 74 -0.81 -4.11 -0.42
N MET A 75 -0.70 -2.94 0.17
CA MET A 75 -1.37 -2.58 1.41
C MET A 75 -2.16 -1.30 1.15
N VAL A 76 -3.45 -1.45 0.88
CA VAL A 76 -4.39 -0.36 0.75
C VAL A 76 -4.82 0.08 2.14
N LEU A 77 -4.63 1.37 2.42
CA LEU A 77 -4.96 2.07 3.64
C LEU A 77 -6.29 2.77 3.43
N ASN A 78 -7.20 2.64 4.39
CA ASN A 78 -8.48 3.34 4.38
C ASN A 78 -8.89 3.71 5.81
N ASP A 79 -9.66 4.78 5.94
CA ASP A 79 -10.19 5.29 7.21
C ASP A 79 -11.67 5.73 7.14
N ALA A 80 -12.29 5.64 5.97
CA ALA A 80 -13.61 6.20 5.71
C ALA A 80 -14.59 5.16 5.11
N GLY A 81 -15.84 5.58 4.92
CA GLY A 81 -16.90 4.77 4.34
C GLY A 81 -17.27 3.56 5.20
N VAL A 82 -17.97 2.60 4.60
CA VAL A 82 -18.38 1.36 5.28
C VAL A 82 -17.21 0.45 5.64
N ILE A 83 -16.08 0.60 4.95
CA ILE A 83 -14.86 -0.17 5.18
C ILE A 83 -14.13 0.33 6.44
N GLY A 84 -14.13 1.65 6.66
CA GLY A 84 -13.50 2.30 7.81
C GLY A 84 -11.99 2.03 7.91
N LEU A 85 -11.47 2.18 9.13
CA LEU A 85 -10.05 1.99 9.47
C LEU A 85 -9.60 0.54 9.20
N SER A 86 -8.89 0.34 8.10
CA SER A 86 -8.56 -1.00 7.61
C SER A 86 -7.26 -1.04 6.81
N LEU A 87 -6.72 -2.25 6.69
CA LEU A 87 -5.69 -2.64 5.74
C LEU A 87 -6.31 -3.65 4.78
N ASN A 88 -6.31 -3.38 3.47
CA ASN A 88 -6.92 -4.23 2.44
C ASN A 88 -8.38 -4.61 2.76
N GLY A 89 -9.17 -3.66 3.27
CA GLY A 89 -10.58 -3.86 3.61
C GLY A 89 -10.85 -4.71 4.85
N LYS A 90 -9.82 -5.00 5.66
CA LYS A 90 -9.94 -5.70 6.95
C LYS A 90 -9.37 -4.86 8.09
N SER A 91 -10.08 -4.87 9.21
CA SER A 91 -9.60 -4.34 10.49
C SER A 91 -9.08 -5.47 11.36
N PHE A 92 -7.97 -5.28 12.06
CA PHE A 92 -7.50 -6.23 13.08
C PHE A 92 -8.62 -6.53 14.09
N PRO A 93 -8.84 -7.80 14.46
CA PRO A 93 -7.98 -8.97 14.23
C PRO A 93 -8.21 -9.74 12.91
N ALA A 94 -9.01 -9.22 11.97
CA ALA A 94 -9.31 -9.91 10.71
C ALA A 94 -8.25 -9.72 9.61
N THR A 95 -7.25 -8.88 9.84
CA THR A 95 -6.09 -8.72 8.94
C THR A 95 -5.18 -9.94 9.00
N GLU A 96 -4.65 -10.36 7.87
CA GLU A 96 -3.68 -11.45 7.79
C GLU A 96 -2.25 -10.94 8.04
N PRO A 97 -1.43 -11.66 8.82
CA PRO A 97 -0.02 -11.35 8.97
C PRO A 97 0.76 -11.71 7.70
N TYR A 98 1.80 -10.93 7.42
CA TYR A 98 2.76 -11.22 6.36
C TYR A 98 3.88 -12.12 6.87
N THR A 99 4.52 -12.88 5.98
CA THR A 99 5.62 -13.78 6.34
C THR A 99 6.85 -13.50 5.50
N LEU A 100 8.05 -13.69 6.07
CA LEU A 100 9.34 -13.75 5.38
C LEU A 100 10.20 -14.84 6.03
N ARG A 101 11.21 -15.35 5.31
CA ARG A 101 12.37 -16.01 5.92
C ARG A 101 13.51 -15.03 6.09
N VAL A 102 14.48 -15.36 6.96
CA VAL A 102 15.73 -14.60 7.05
C VAL A 102 16.41 -14.54 5.67
N GLY A 103 16.75 -13.33 5.23
CA GLY A 103 17.35 -13.04 3.93
C GLY A 103 16.35 -12.83 2.79
N GLU A 104 15.07 -13.17 2.95
CA GLU A 104 14.05 -12.86 1.94
C GLU A 104 13.71 -11.36 1.95
N VAL A 105 13.42 -10.82 0.76
CA VAL A 105 13.02 -9.42 0.58
C VAL A 105 11.55 -9.32 0.18
N MET A 106 10.80 -8.52 0.93
CA MET A 106 9.45 -8.10 0.60
C MET A 106 9.47 -6.72 -0.06
N GLN A 107 8.80 -6.57 -1.19
CA GLN A 107 8.39 -5.30 -1.74
C GLN A 107 6.95 -5.02 -1.31
N ALA A 108 6.78 -4.09 -0.37
CA ALA A 108 5.49 -3.63 0.09
C ALA A 108 5.14 -2.31 -0.56
N THR A 109 3.96 -2.21 -1.17
CA THR A 109 3.45 -0.93 -1.69
C THR A 109 2.27 -0.47 -0.87
N TYR A 110 2.44 0.65 -0.17
CA TYR A 110 1.36 1.35 0.50
C TYR A 110 0.57 2.17 -0.52
N MET A 111 -0.75 2.15 -0.42
CA MET A 111 -1.67 2.95 -1.23
C MET A 111 -2.73 3.53 -0.31
N ASN A 112 -2.93 4.83 -0.30
CA ASN A 112 -3.93 5.44 0.57
C ASN A 112 -5.17 5.88 -0.22
N GLU A 113 -6.25 5.13 -0.06
CA GLU A 113 -7.59 5.41 -0.61
C GLU A 113 -8.52 6.04 0.45
N GLY A 114 -7.97 6.34 1.62
CA GLY A 114 -8.63 7.04 2.70
C GLY A 114 -8.61 8.56 2.54
N LEU A 115 -9.15 9.23 3.55
CA LEU A 115 -9.28 10.69 3.64
C LEU A 115 -8.22 11.30 4.57
N LEU A 116 -7.52 10.49 5.36
CA LEU A 116 -6.49 10.93 6.30
C LEU A 116 -5.10 10.44 5.91
N GLY A 117 -4.07 11.11 6.41
CA GLY A 117 -2.70 10.62 6.33
C GLY A 117 -2.44 9.50 7.33
N HIS A 118 -1.73 8.46 6.90
CA HIS A 118 -1.44 7.28 7.72
C HIS A 118 0.08 7.06 7.86
N PRO A 119 0.66 7.29 9.05
CA PRO A 119 2.06 6.94 9.32
C PRO A 119 2.19 5.43 9.54
N MET A 120 2.49 4.67 8.49
CA MET A 120 2.65 3.21 8.59
C MET A 120 4.01 2.87 9.18
N HIS A 121 4.00 2.28 10.38
CA HIS A 121 5.17 1.89 11.13
C HIS A 121 5.32 0.36 11.16
N LEU A 122 6.52 -0.13 10.83
CA LEU A 122 6.92 -1.52 11.02
C LEU A 122 8.03 -1.57 12.06
N HIS A 123 7.85 -2.34 13.13
CA HIS A 123 8.81 -2.42 14.25
C HIS A 123 10.21 -2.84 13.78
N GLN A 124 10.30 -3.95 13.03
CA GLN A 124 11.49 -4.45 12.36
C GLN A 124 11.09 -5.26 11.13
N PRO A 125 11.93 -5.33 10.09
CA PRO A 125 13.18 -4.58 9.89
C PRO A 125 12.91 -3.11 9.50
N MET A 126 13.97 -2.29 9.48
CA MET A 126 13.89 -0.97 8.83
C MET A 126 13.62 -1.13 7.32
N GLY A 127 12.74 -0.29 6.77
CA GLY A 127 12.42 -0.29 5.34
C GLY A 127 13.28 0.67 4.53
N TRP A 128 13.34 0.43 3.22
CA TRP A 128 13.92 1.36 2.24
C TRP A 128 12.88 1.76 1.21
N ILE A 129 12.49 3.03 1.19
CA ILE A 129 11.59 3.60 0.19
C ILE A 129 12.34 3.63 -1.14
N VAL A 130 11.78 2.99 -2.17
CA VAL A 130 12.39 2.85 -3.51
C VAL A 130 11.54 3.44 -4.63
N ALA A 131 10.28 3.76 -4.38
CA ALA A 131 9.43 4.47 -5.32
C ALA A 131 8.40 5.35 -4.60
N LYS A 132 8.05 6.47 -5.22
CA LYS A 132 6.98 7.37 -4.79
C LYS A 132 5.98 7.53 -5.94
N ASP A 133 4.70 7.40 -5.62
CA ASP A 133 3.57 7.48 -6.56
C ASP A 133 3.71 6.54 -7.77
N GLY A 134 4.37 5.39 -7.53
CA GLY A 134 4.65 4.37 -8.52
C GLY A 134 5.96 4.59 -9.30
N ILE A 135 6.59 5.75 -9.18
CA ILE A 135 7.80 6.09 -9.95
C ILE A 135 9.05 5.71 -9.14
N PRO A 136 9.96 4.88 -9.67
CA PRO A 136 11.21 4.54 -9.00
C PRO A 136 12.04 5.78 -8.65
N MET A 137 12.71 5.72 -7.51
CA MET A 137 13.60 6.76 -7.02
C MET A 137 15.06 6.31 -7.19
N ASP A 138 15.91 7.21 -7.68
CA ASP A 138 17.35 6.95 -7.78
C ASP A 138 18.00 6.77 -6.41
N GLU A 139 17.58 7.58 -5.43
CA GLU A 139 18.09 7.54 -4.06
C GLU A 139 17.07 6.94 -3.10
N PRO A 140 17.27 5.68 -2.66
CA PRO A 140 16.39 5.06 -1.69
C PRO A 140 16.59 5.70 -0.31
N THR A 141 15.48 5.90 0.41
CA THR A 141 15.45 6.55 1.72
C THR A 141 15.06 5.55 2.80
N PRO A 142 15.85 5.41 3.89
CA PRO A 142 15.49 4.51 4.97
C PRO A 142 14.34 5.10 5.81
N ALA A 143 13.41 4.26 6.25
CA ALA A 143 12.32 4.65 7.15
C ALA A 143 11.80 3.45 7.96
N ASP A 144 11.52 3.68 9.24
CA ASP A 144 10.70 2.78 10.07
C ASP A 144 9.21 3.14 10.02
N THR A 145 8.89 4.40 9.70
CA THR A 145 7.55 4.97 9.67
C THR A 145 7.41 5.82 8.41
N ILE A 146 6.43 5.48 7.56
CA ILE A 146 6.18 6.16 6.29
C ILE A 146 4.84 6.88 6.38
N TRP A 147 4.86 8.21 6.26
CA TRP A 147 3.64 9.00 6.14
C TRP A 147 3.06 8.85 4.73
N VAL A 148 1.87 8.27 4.62
CA VAL A 148 1.16 8.10 3.34
C VAL A 148 -0.07 8.98 3.36
N ALA A 149 -0.06 10.09 2.62
CA ALA A 149 -1.22 10.98 2.49
C ALA A 149 -2.25 10.42 1.47
N PRO A 150 -3.51 10.91 1.47
CA PRO A 150 -4.53 10.49 0.52
C PRO A 150 -4.04 10.56 -0.93
N GLY A 151 -4.25 9.48 -1.69
CA GLY A 151 -3.82 9.33 -3.08
C GLY A 151 -2.33 9.00 -3.28
N GLU A 152 -1.49 9.08 -2.25
CA GLU A 152 -0.07 8.75 -2.36
C GLU A 152 0.18 7.24 -2.39
N ARG A 153 1.27 6.85 -3.06
CA ARG A 153 1.81 5.50 -2.99
C ARG A 153 3.29 5.52 -2.61
N TYR A 154 3.71 4.60 -1.75
CA TYR A 154 5.12 4.37 -1.45
C TYR A 154 5.46 2.89 -1.60
N THR A 155 6.46 2.59 -2.41
CA THR A 155 7.02 1.23 -2.51
C THR A 155 8.24 1.15 -1.61
N VAL A 156 8.27 0.15 -0.74
CA VAL A 156 9.29 -0.05 0.29
C VAL A 156 9.82 -1.47 0.25
N LEU A 157 11.14 -1.63 0.34
CA LEU A 157 11.78 -2.93 0.49
C LEU A 157 12.09 -3.21 1.96
N TYR A 158 11.69 -4.39 2.43
CA TYR A 158 11.97 -4.92 3.76
C TYR A 158 12.67 -6.27 3.62
N MET A 159 13.81 -6.47 4.29
CA MET A 159 14.54 -7.74 4.30
C MET A 159 14.38 -8.43 5.65
N GLY A 160 14.02 -9.71 5.68
CA GLY A 160 13.96 -10.49 6.91
C GLY A 160 15.35 -10.58 7.56
N MET A 161 15.61 -9.82 8.63
CA MET A 161 16.92 -9.78 9.29
C MET A 161 17.03 -10.81 10.41
N GLU A 162 16.01 -10.88 11.26
CA GLU A 162 16.00 -11.71 12.46
C GLU A 162 14.63 -12.39 12.63
N PRO A 163 14.59 -13.68 13.04
CA PRO A 163 13.33 -14.36 13.29
C PRO A 163 12.53 -13.68 14.42
N GLY A 164 11.23 -13.50 14.23
CA GLY A 164 10.39 -12.79 15.19
C GLY A 164 8.99 -12.48 14.66
N VAL A 165 8.18 -11.89 15.53
CA VAL A 165 6.86 -11.34 15.18
C VAL A 165 6.90 -9.84 15.44
N TRP A 166 6.75 -9.05 14.39
CA TRP A 166 6.92 -7.61 14.40
C TRP A 166 5.59 -6.94 14.08
N ALA A 167 5.12 -6.06 14.96
CA ALA A 167 3.89 -5.33 14.71
C ALA A 167 4.07 -4.35 13.54
N TRP A 168 3.03 -4.25 12.72
CA TRP A 168 2.99 -3.36 11.57
C TRP A 168 1.64 -2.63 11.56
N HIS A 169 1.66 -1.33 11.80
CA HIS A 169 0.43 -0.60 12.07
C HIS A 169 0.50 0.88 11.70
N CYS A 170 -0.66 1.52 11.61
CA CYS A 170 -0.75 2.98 11.59
C CYS A 170 -0.28 3.53 12.96
N HIS A 171 0.59 4.53 12.97
CA HIS A 171 1.15 5.11 14.19
C HIS A 171 0.28 6.25 14.77
N ILE A 172 -0.89 6.52 14.18
CA ILE A 172 -1.95 7.26 14.88
C ILE A 172 -2.64 6.26 15.81
N LEU A 173 -2.44 6.39 17.13
CA LEU A 173 -2.87 5.35 18.08
C LEU A 173 -4.38 5.09 18.05
N THR A 174 -5.21 6.09 17.81
CA THR A 174 -6.66 5.91 17.64
C THR A 174 -7.03 5.11 16.39
N HIS A 175 -6.10 4.92 15.45
CA HIS A 175 -6.25 4.08 14.25
C HIS A 175 -5.71 2.66 14.45
N ALA A 176 -5.05 2.36 15.57
CA ALA A 176 -4.37 1.08 15.81
C ALA A 176 -4.74 0.44 17.16
N GLU A 177 -5.35 1.17 18.09
CA GLU A 177 -5.58 0.69 19.45
C GLU A 177 -6.87 1.26 20.06
N THR A 178 -7.40 0.51 21.01
CA THR A 178 -8.51 0.87 21.89
C THR A 178 -8.13 0.53 23.33
N PRO A 179 -8.90 0.95 24.36
CA PRO A 179 -8.64 0.53 25.74
C PRO A 179 -8.63 -0.99 25.98
N THR A 180 -9.13 -1.78 25.03
CA THR A 180 -9.13 -3.25 25.06
C THR A 180 -7.99 -3.90 24.26
N GLY A 181 -7.06 -3.09 23.73
CA GLY A 181 -5.90 -3.54 22.94
C GLY A 181 -5.99 -3.18 21.45
N MET A 182 -5.08 -3.76 20.67
CA MET A 182 -4.89 -3.49 19.24
C MET A 182 -6.17 -3.72 18.42
N LYS A 183 -6.43 -2.83 17.46
CA LYS A 183 -7.61 -2.86 16.60
C LYS A 183 -7.38 -2.06 15.31
N TYR A 184 -8.17 -2.34 14.28
CA TYR A 184 -8.19 -1.55 13.04
C TYR A 184 -6.94 -1.70 12.16
N MET A 185 -6.14 -0.65 11.96
CA MET A 185 -5.03 -0.63 11.00
C MET A 185 -3.77 -1.27 11.58
N VAL A 186 -3.86 -2.56 11.90
CA VAL A 186 -2.79 -3.36 12.52
C VAL A 186 -2.67 -4.67 11.77
N THR A 187 -1.45 -5.12 11.55
CA THR A 187 -1.09 -6.47 11.14
C THR A 187 0.28 -6.81 11.75
N ALA A 188 0.91 -7.89 11.32
CA ALA A 188 2.25 -8.24 11.72
C ALA A 188 3.08 -8.73 10.54
N LEU A 189 4.39 -8.60 10.65
CA LEU A 189 5.36 -9.35 9.87
C LEU A 189 5.94 -10.47 10.74
N ILE A 190 5.85 -11.70 10.26
CA ILE A 190 6.45 -12.88 10.89
C ILE A 190 7.69 -13.26 10.09
N VAL A 191 8.85 -13.17 10.71
CA VAL A 191 10.11 -13.62 10.10
C VAL A 191 10.46 -15.00 10.66
N GLU A 192 10.52 -15.98 9.77
CA GLU A 192 10.93 -17.35 10.04
C GLU A 192 12.43 -17.53 9.78
N ARG A 193 12.98 -18.65 10.27
CA ARG A 193 14.34 -19.07 9.92
C ARG A 193 14.44 -19.57 8.47
#